data_AF-A0A6P2GAF6-F1
#
_entry.id   AF-A0A6P2GAF6-F1
#
_cell.length_a   1.000
_cell.length_b   1.000
_cell.length_c   1.000
_cell.angle_alpha   90.00
_cell.angle_beta   90.00
_cell.angle_gamma   90.00
#
_symmetry.space_group_name_H-M   'P 1'
#
loop_
_entity.id
_entity.type
_entity.pdbx_description
1 polymer ?
#
loop_
_entity_poly.entity_id
_entity_poly.type
_entity_poly.pdbx_seq_one_letter_code
_entity_poly.pdbx_strand_id
1 'polypeptide(L)'
;MTDRSRNRNALYESTASLSFILYKGGTLHRVFDRIPHPRLAGHLVTERIEGFAPSSIMPRSNNALIPTMDSTTQSGDTDLRDEYAALRERAVMLEEQVPPLLQRISDVLPRISGESELADEHRERLVGARNAAMVSIENYQQAIPFLQTADSIIEQLDKTPERDEDIEWRESLLQRLDELIDVAVVMIDDAQGYFEQAAACDLSSVPKSILED
;
A
#
# COMPACT_ATOMS: atom_id res chain seq x y z
N MET A 1 32.38 -41.60 -4.95
CA MET A 1 33.18 -40.68 -5.79
C MET A 1 32.20 -39.80 -6.55
N THR A 2 32.06 -38.58 -6.05
CA THR A 2 31.18 -37.47 -6.42
C THR A 2 31.46 -37.00 -7.86
N ASP A 3 30.46 -36.99 -8.73
CA ASP A 3 29.47 -35.92 -8.99
C ASP A 3 30.08 -34.60 -9.49
N ARG A 4 29.73 -34.24 -10.72
CA ARG A 4 30.26 -33.08 -11.47
C ARG A 4 29.16 -32.47 -12.34
N SER A 5 28.06 -32.06 -11.72
CA SER A 5 27.08 -31.20 -12.37
C SER A 5 27.48 -29.72 -12.17
N ARG A 6 28.08 -29.13 -13.21
CA ARG A 6 28.34 -27.69 -13.30
C ARG A 6 27.09 -26.97 -13.82
N ASN A 7 26.41 -26.31 -12.89
CA ASN A 7 26.16 -24.87 -12.89
C ASN A 7 25.76 -24.21 -14.23
N ARG A 8 24.46 -23.87 -14.36
CA ARG A 8 23.98 -22.59 -14.90
C ARG A 8 22.47 -22.46 -14.64
N ASN A 9 22.13 -21.66 -13.63
CA ASN A 9 21.00 -20.72 -13.57
C ASN A 9 20.69 -20.43 -12.10
N ALA A 10 21.48 -19.51 -11.54
CA ALA A 10 21.06 -18.73 -10.40
C ALA A 10 20.02 -17.72 -10.90
N LEU A 11 18.74 -18.03 -10.68
CA LEU A 11 17.67 -17.04 -10.65
C LEU A 11 17.19 -17.05 -9.21
N TYR A 12 17.43 -15.92 -8.54
CA TYR A 12 16.92 -15.58 -7.24
C TYR A 12 15.39 -15.67 -7.27
N GLU A 13 14.83 -16.79 -6.80
CA GLU A 13 13.46 -16.79 -6.27
C GLU A 13 13.51 -16.10 -4.91
N SER A 14 13.39 -14.78 -4.91
CA SER A 14 12.99 -14.04 -3.70
C SER A 14 11.49 -14.22 -3.53
N THR A 15 11.05 -15.42 -3.14
CA THR A 15 9.72 -15.60 -2.56
C THR A 15 9.76 -14.99 -1.17
N ALA A 16 9.49 -13.69 -1.07
CA ALA A 16 9.17 -13.06 0.19
C ALA A 16 7.83 -13.66 0.67
N SER A 17 7.93 -14.71 1.49
CA SER A 17 6.81 -15.30 2.20
C SER A 17 6.35 -14.31 3.28
N LEU A 18 5.52 -13.34 2.90
CA LEU A 18 4.89 -12.38 3.81
C LEU A 18 3.97 -13.15 4.77
N SER A 19 4.45 -13.30 6.01
CA SER A 19 3.67 -13.90 7.09
C SER A 19 2.82 -12.80 7.71
N PHE A 20 1.51 -12.78 7.44
CA PHE A 20 0.58 -11.88 8.09
C PHE A 20 0.24 -12.38 9.49
N ILE A 21 0.34 -11.51 10.50
CA ILE A 21 -0.15 -11.76 11.86
C ILE A 21 -1.49 -11.03 11.99
N LEU A 22 -2.60 -11.75 11.88
CA LEU A 22 -3.93 -11.23 12.22
C LEU A 22 -4.22 -11.52 13.69
N TYR A 23 -4.27 -10.48 14.52
CA TYR A 23 -4.65 -10.62 15.93
C TYR A 23 -6.16 -10.43 16.09
N LYS A 24 -6.91 -11.53 16.04
CA LYS A 24 -8.28 -11.57 16.60
C LYS A 24 -8.36 -12.65 17.68
N GLY A 25 -8.49 -12.20 18.93
CA GLY A 25 -8.91 -13.04 20.05
C GLY A 25 -8.00 -14.23 20.36
N GLY A 26 -6.77 -13.99 20.82
CA GLY A 26 -6.02 -14.92 21.66
C GLY A 26 -5.63 -16.29 21.10
N THR A 27 -5.76 -16.57 19.79
CA THR A 27 -5.26 -17.81 19.17
C THR A 27 -4.64 -17.54 17.80
N LEU A 28 -3.38 -17.97 17.63
CA LEU A 28 -2.61 -17.81 16.39
C LEU A 28 -3.14 -18.75 15.29
N HIS A 29 -3.78 -18.21 14.26
CA HIS A 29 -4.15 -18.96 13.05
C HIS A 29 -3.36 -18.45 11.84
N ARG A 30 -2.57 -19.35 11.22
CA ARG A 30 -2.02 -19.14 9.87
C ARG A 30 -3.13 -19.36 8.86
N VAL A 31 -3.41 -18.38 8.00
CA VAL A 31 -4.29 -18.53 6.84
C VAL A 31 -3.46 -18.31 5.58
N PHE A 32 -3.47 -19.29 4.68
CA PHE A 32 -2.91 -19.19 3.33
C PHE A 32 -4.06 -18.97 2.36
N ASP A 33 -4.15 -17.82 1.70
CA ASP A 33 -5.05 -17.65 0.57
C ASP A 33 -4.29 -17.75 -0.76
N ARG A 34 -4.73 -18.69 -1.58
CA ARG A 34 -4.32 -18.88 -2.97
C ARG A 34 -5.03 -17.86 -3.84
N ILE A 35 -4.28 -17.04 -4.55
CA ILE A 35 -4.77 -16.21 -5.65
C ILE A 35 -5.13 -17.13 -6.85
N PRO A 36 -6.34 -17.03 -7.44
CA PRO A 36 -6.65 -17.77 -8.67
C PRO A 36 -6.11 -17.03 -9.91
N HIS A 37 -5.29 -17.73 -10.71
CA HIS A 37 -4.87 -17.28 -12.05
C HIS A 37 -6.02 -17.41 -13.07
N PRO A 38 -6.18 -16.47 -14.02
CA PRO A 38 -7.02 -16.66 -15.18
C PRO A 38 -6.18 -17.10 -16.39
N ARG A 39 -6.46 -18.28 -16.93
CA ARG A 39 -6.35 -18.57 -18.37
C ARG A 39 -6.91 -19.97 -18.67
N LEU A 40 -7.92 -20.02 -19.54
CA LEU A 40 -7.93 -20.88 -20.73
C LEU A 40 -9.07 -20.40 -21.65
N ALA A 41 -8.70 -20.10 -22.89
CA ALA A 41 -9.60 -19.76 -23.99
C ALA A 41 -10.20 -21.02 -24.64
N GLY A 42 -11.37 -20.90 -25.28
CA GLY A 42 -11.81 -21.88 -26.27
C GLY A 42 -13.30 -21.90 -26.64
N HIS A 43 -13.58 -21.36 -27.84
CA HIS A 43 -14.49 -21.88 -28.88
C HIS A 43 -15.99 -21.49 -28.96
N LEU A 44 -16.25 -20.75 -30.08
CA LEU A 44 -17.33 -20.83 -31.08
C LEU A 44 -18.80 -20.56 -30.68
N VAL A 45 -19.45 -19.62 -31.37
CA VAL A 45 -20.33 -19.91 -32.53
C VAL A 45 -20.73 -18.61 -33.26
N THR A 46 -20.76 -18.72 -34.58
CA THR A 46 -21.10 -17.82 -35.68
C THR A 46 -22.57 -17.37 -35.67
N GLU A 47 -22.88 -16.13 -36.11
CA GLU A 47 -23.98 -15.90 -37.05
C GLU A 47 -23.86 -14.58 -37.85
N ARG A 48 -24.18 -14.69 -39.14
CA ARG A 48 -24.22 -13.65 -40.19
C ARG A 48 -25.46 -12.78 -40.05
N ILE A 49 -25.36 -11.50 -40.42
CA ILE A 49 -26.38 -10.81 -41.22
C ILE A 49 -25.67 -9.91 -42.26
N GLU A 50 -25.90 -10.21 -43.54
CA GLU A 50 -25.58 -9.35 -44.68
C GLU A 50 -26.70 -8.33 -44.90
N GLY A 51 -26.36 -7.12 -45.38
CA GLY A 51 -27.36 -6.24 -45.99
C GLY A 51 -26.94 -4.80 -46.23
N PHE A 52 -26.65 -4.50 -47.50
CA PHE A 52 -26.81 -3.21 -48.20
C PHE A 52 -25.71 -2.11 -48.14
N ALA A 53 -25.17 -1.82 -49.32
CA ALA A 53 -24.44 -0.61 -49.72
C ALA A 53 -25.18 0.01 -50.94
N PRO A 54 -24.71 1.09 -51.62
CA PRO A 54 -23.85 2.23 -51.27
C PRO A 54 -24.45 3.60 -51.71
N SER A 55 -23.83 4.74 -51.36
CA SER A 55 -23.55 5.91 -52.25
C SER A 55 -23.26 7.19 -51.46
N SER A 56 -22.06 7.75 -51.57
CA SER A 56 -21.80 8.98 -52.34
C SER A 56 -20.39 9.55 -52.08
N ILE A 57 -19.84 10.17 -53.10
CA ILE A 57 -18.44 10.55 -53.34
C ILE A 57 -18.17 12.00 -52.88
N MET A 58 -17.16 12.17 -52.00
CA MET A 58 -16.09 13.21 -51.87
C MET A 58 -16.32 14.72 -52.17
N PRO A 59 -15.37 15.62 -51.83
CA PRO A 59 -14.56 15.78 -50.61
C PRO A 59 -14.54 17.25 -50.12
N ARG A 60 -14.26 17.53 -48.85
CA ARG A 60 -13.66 18.83 -48.49
C ARG A 60 -12.81 18.74 -47.23
N SER A 61 -11.52 18.90 -47.47
CA SER A 61 -10.46 19.11 -46.50
C SER A 61 -10.80 20.29 -45.58
N ASN A 62 -10.70 20.08 -44.28
CA ASN A 62 -10.31 21.08 -43.30
C ASN A 62 -9.67 20.34 -42.13
N ASN A 63 -8.37 20.05 -42.29
CA ASN A 63 -7.49 19.80 -41.15
C ASN A 63 -7.44 21.09 -40.32
N ALA A 64 -8.30 21.17 -39.32
CA ALA A 64 -8.08 22.05 -38.17
C ALA A 64 -7.35 21.23 -37.12
N LEU A 65 -6.18 21.72 -36.75
CA LEU A 65 -5.27 21.15 -35.74
C LEU A 65 -6.00 20.50 -34.57
N ILE A 66 -5.76 19.20 -34.40
CA ILE A 66 -5.92 18.54 -33.10
C ILE A 66 -4.88 19.20 -32.18
N PRO A 67 -5.27 19.89 -31.10
CA PRO A 67 -4.32 20.23 -30.06
C PRO A 67 -3.98 18.92 -29.35
N THR A 68 -2.70 18.55 -29.42
CA THR A 68 -2.02 17.60 -28.54
C THR A 68 -2.55 17.70 -27.10
N MET A 69 -3.44 16.78 -26.71
CA MET A 69 -3.85 16.57 -25.32
C MET A 69 -3.08 15.41 -24.66
N ASP A 70 -2.09 14.84 -25.34
CA ASP A 70 -1.27 13.73 -24.82
C ASP A 70 -0.38 14.14 -23.64
N SER A 71 -0.11 15.43 -23.46
CA SER A 71 0.74 15.93 -22.36
C SER A 71 0.01 15.98 -21.01
N THR A 72 -1.31 16.10 -20.99
CA THR A 72 -2.07 16.23 -19.72
C THR A 72 -2.19 14.88 -19.01
N THR A 73 -2.42 13.80 -19.77
CA THR A 73 -2.59 12.44 -19.23
C THR A 73 -1.26 11.83 -18.77
N GLN A 74 -0.16 12.14 -19.48
CA GLN A 74 1.18 11.69 -19.10
C GLN A 74 1.74 12.42 -17.87
N SER A 75 1.41 13.71 -17.71
CA SER A 75 1.73 14.46 -16.49
C SER A 75 0.99 13.87 -15.29
N GLY A 76 -0.33 13.65 -15.40
CA GLY A 76 -1.13 13.10 -14.30
C GLY A 76 -0.74 11.69 -13.87
N ASP A 77 -0.34 10.81 -14.80
CA ASP A 77 0.20 9.47 -14.47
C ASP A 77 1.52 9.56 -13.70
N THR A 78 2.43 10.44 -14.12
CA THR A 78 3.71 10.66 -13.42
C THR A 78 3.47 11.20 -12.01
N ASP A 79 2.54 12.15 -11.87
CA ASP A 79 2.18 12.74 -10.58
C ASP A 79 1.59 11.68 -9.63
N LEU A 80 0.70 10.81 -10.11
CA LEU A 80 0.11 9.71 -9.32
C LEU A 80 1.15 8.66 -8.89
N ARG A 81 2.14 8.36 -9.75
CA ARG A 81 3.22 7.44 -9.42
C ARG A 81 4.14 8.00 -8.34
N ASP A 82 4.46 9.29 -8.42
CA ASP A 82 5.27 9.97 -7.43
C ASP A 82 4.53 10.06 -6.09
N GLU A 83 3.23 10.37 -6.10
CA GLU A 83 2.40 10.38 -4.89
C GLU A 83 2.30 8.99 -4.25
N TYR A 84 2.06 7.95 -5.05
CA TYR A 84 2.06 6.57 -4.60
C TYR A 84 3.40 6.18 -3.96
N ALA A 85 4.52 6.52 -4.61
CA ALA A 85 5.85 6.22 -4.10
C ALA A 85 6.11 6.89 -2.74
N ALA A 86 5.77 8.17 -2.61
CA ALA A 86 5.88 8.90 -1.36
C ALA A 86 4.99 8.30 -0.26
N LEU A 87 3.76 7.91 -0.59
CA LEU A 87 2.84 7.26 0.33
C LEU A 87 3.37 5.89 0.80
N ARG A 88 3.96 5.11 -0.12
CA ARG A 88 4.57 3.82 0.18
C ARG A 88 5.77 3.96 1.10
N GLU A 89 6.62 4.96 0.87
CA GLU A 89 7.75 5.27 1.75
C GLU A 89 7.29 5.60 3.17
N ARG A 90 6.27 6.46 3.31
CA ARG A 90 5.68 6.80 4.62
C ARG A 90 5.13 5.57 5.34
N ALA A 91 4.45 4.67 4.63
CA ALA A 91 3.95 3.42 5.22
C ALA A 91 5.08 2.52 5.73
N VAL A 92 6.18 2.39 4.98
CA VAL A 92 7.37 1.64 5.41
C VAL A 92 8.02 2.27 6.64
N MET A 93 8.14 3.61 6.65
CA MET A 93 8.67 4.33 7.82
C MET A 93 7.87 4.05 9.09
N LEU A 94 6.53 3.99 9.00
CA LEU A 94 5.66 3.66 10.13
C LEU A 94 5.81 2.19 10.57
N GLU A 95 5.88 1.26 9.61
CA GLU A 95 6.14 -0.15 9.87
C GLU A 95 7.47 -0.37 10.62
N GLU A 96 8.51 0.40 10.28
CA GLU A 96 9.82 0.30 10.89
C GLU A 96 9.90 0.98 12.27
N GLN A 97 9.20 2.11 12.47
CA GLN A 97 9.39 2.95 13.66
C GLN A 97 8.38 2.70 14.78
N VAL A 98 7.12 2.41 14.44
CA VAL A 98 6.05 2.32 15.45
C VAL A 98 6.22 1.09 16.35
N PRO A 99 6.51 -0.14 15.83
CA PRO A 99 6.66 -1.30 16.70
C PRO A 99 7.80 -1.20 17.71
N PRO A 100 9.02 -0.71 17.36
CA PRO A 100 10.07 -0.46 18.35
C PRO A 100 9.70 0.62 19.38
N LEU A 101 8.95 1.65 19.00
CA LEU A 101 8.44 2.64 19.95
C LEU A 101 7.44 2.01 20.94
N LEU A 102 6.47 1.25 20.43
CA LEU A 102 5.48 0.55 21.24
C LEU A 102 6.15 -0.41 22.24
N GLN A 103 7.18 -1.14 21.79
CA GLN A 103 7.94 -2.04 22.67
C GLN A 103 8.61 -1.26 23.80
N ARG A 104 9.33 -0.17 23.47
CA ARG A 104 10.00 0.67 24.48
C ARG A 104 9.02 1.24 25.52
N ILE A 105 7.85 1.72 25.08
CA ILE A 105 6.80 2.20 25.99
C ILE A 105 6.33 1.05 26.90
N SER A 106 6.11 -0.13 26.31
CA SER A 106 5.64 -1.32 27.04
C SER A 106 6.67 -1.87 28.02
N ASP A 107 7.96 -1.64 27.78
CA ASP A 107 9.05 -2.03 28.70
C ASP A 107 9.17 -1.09 29.90
N VAL A 108 8.88 0.21 29.72
CA VAL A 108 8.99 1.23 30.78
C VAL A 108 7.75 1.24 31.68
N LEU A 109 6.56 1.10 31.10
CA LEU A 109 5.29 1.18 31.82
C LEU A 109 5.20 0.27 33.06
N PRO A 110 5.58 -1.03 33.03
CA PRO A 110 5.52 -1.89 34.22
C PRO A 110 6.58 -1.55 35.27
N ARG A 111 7.63 -0.79 34.92
CA ARG A 111 8.69 -0.39 35.85
C ARG A 111 8.29 0.80 36.70
N ILE A 112 7.20 1.50 36.38
CA ILE A 112 6.73 2.63 37.19
C ILE A 112 5.99 2.10 38.42
N SER A 113 6.65 2.18 39.57
CA SER A 113 6.15 1.73 40.86
C SER A 113 5.81 2.91 41.79
N GLY A 114 5.10 2.56 42.86
CA GLY A 114 4.65 3.52 43.87
C GLY A 114 3.28 4.14 43.57
N GLU A 115 2.65 4.64 44.64
CA GLU A 115 1.31 5.23 44.66
C GLU A 115 1.38 6.77 44.72
N SER A 116 2.43 7.36 44.16
CA SER A 116 2.57 8.82 44.12
C SER A 116 1.79 9.41 42.94
N GLU A 117 1.24 10.62 43.11
CA GLU A 117 0.56 11.36 42.03
C GLU A 117 1.45 11.52 40.79
N LEU A 118 2.76 11.70 40.97
CA LEU A 118 3.72 11.76 39.88
C LEU A 118 3.85 10.41 39.14
N ALA A 119 3.88 9.30 39.86
CA ALA A 119 3.90 7.97 39.26
C ALA A 119 2.61 7.70 38.46
N ASP A 120 1.46 8.14 38.98
CA ASP A 120 0.17 8.01 38.31
C ASP A 120 0.11 8.86 37.03
N GLU A 121 0.56 10.11 37.07
CA GLU A 121 0.61 10.99 35.88
C GLU A 121 1.50 10.41 34.77
N HIS A 122 2.69 9.91 35.13
CA HIS A 122 3.58 9.27 34.15
C HIS A 122 2.99 7.97 33.60
N ARG A 123 2.32 7.17 34.42
CA ARG A 123 1.67 5.93 33.98
C ARG A 123 0.52 6.23 33.03
N GLU A 124 -0.33 7.21 33.35
CA GLU A 124 -1.43 7.64 32.47
C GLU A 124 -0.89 8.11 31.12
N ARG A 125 0.15 8.95 31.13
CA ARG A 125 0.80 9.44 29.90
C ARG A 125 1.35 8.31 29.04
N LEU A 126 2.01 7.32 29.66
CA LEU A 126 2.56 6.16 28.94
C LEU A 126 1.47 5.21 28.44
N VAL A 127 0.38 5.03 29.19
CA VAL A 127 -0.80 4.29 28.69
C VAL A 127 -1.38 4.99 27.47
N GLY A 128 -1.51 6.31 27.51
CA GLY A 128 -1.94 7.11 26.36
C GLY A 128 -1.02 6.94 25.15
N ALA A 129 0.29 7.07 25.34
CA ALA A 129 1.28 6.89 24.27
C ALA A 129 1.28 5.46 23.70
N ARG A 130 1.14 4.44 24.55
CA ARG A 130 1.01 3.04 24.12
C ARG A 130 -0.23 2.85 23.25
N ASN A 131 -1.38 3.39 23.68
CA ASN A 131 -2.62 3.28 22.93
C ASN A 131 -2.51 4.01 21.60
N ALA A 132 -1.92 5.21 21.56
CA ALA A 132 -1.66 5.92 20.31
C ALA A 132 -0.76 5.11 19.37
N ALA A 133 0.33 4.51 19.85
CA ALA A 133 1.18 3.65 19.04
C ALA A 133 0.43 2.42 18.49
N MET A 134 -0.47 1.82 19.26
CA MET A 134 -1.33 0.73 18.77
C MET A 134 -2.28 1.19 17.67
N VAL A 135 -2.94 2.33 17.84
CA VAL A 135 -3.85 2.90 16.83
C VAL A 135 -3.09 3.29 15.56
N SER A 136 -1.86 3.81 15.70
CA SER A 136 -0.97 4.05 14.57
C SER A 136 -0.72 2.77 13.77
N ILE A 137 -0.41 1.66 14.46
CA ILE A 137 -0.24 0.34 13.83
C ILE A 137 -1.50 -0.09 13.08
N GLU A 138 -2.65 0.01 13.72
CA GLU A 138 -3.92 -0.39 13.11
C GLU A 138 -4.20 0.40 11.82
N ASN A 139 -3.95 1.71 11.81
CA ASN A 139 -4.20 2.56 10.65
C ASN A 139 -3.29 2.26 9.46
N TYR A 140 -1.96 2.17 9.66
CA TYR A 140 -1.08 1.86 8.53
C TYR A 140 -1.31 0.43 8.02
N GLN A 141 -1.68 -0.52 8.90
CA GLN A 141 -2.02 -1.88 8.48
C GLN A 141 -3.30 -1.92 7.65
N GLN A 142 -4.29 -1.06 7.97
CA GLN A 142 -5.49 -0.91 7.16
C GLN A 142 -5.21 -0.29 5.78
N ALA A 143 -4.15 0.51 5.63
CA ALA A 143 -3.72 1.06 4.34
C ALA A 143 -3.10 0.01 3.40
N ILE A 144 -2.49 -1.06 3.94
CA ILE A 144 -1.73 -2.05 3.16
C ILE A 144 -2.51 -2.64 1.97
N PRO A 145 -3.78 -3.09 2.11
CA PRO A 145 -4.52 -3.67 0.98
C PRO A 145 -4.74 -2.67 -0.17
N PHE A 146 -4.88 -1.38 0.13
CA PHE A 146 -5.02 -0.33 -0.87
C PHE A 146 -3.71 -0.12 -1.62
N LEU A 147 -2.59 -0.04 -0.88
CA LEU A 147 -1.25 0.06 -1.46
C LEU A 147 -0.90 -1.15 -2.35
N GLN A 148 -1.23 -2.36 -1.91
CA GLN A 148 -1.03 -3.58 -2.70
C GLN A 148 -1.89 -3.61 -3.97
N THR A 149 -3.10 -3.06 -3.90
CA THR A 149 -3.95 -2.94 -5.08
C THR A 149 -3.41 -1.88 -6.04
N ALA A 150 -2.91 -0.77 -5.53
CA ALA A 150 -2.24 0.28 -6.31
C ALA A 150 -0.98 -0.25 -7.02
N ASP A 151 -0.13 -1.02 -6.33
CA ASP A 151 1.03 -1.74 -6.92
C ASP A 151 0.61 -2.58 -8.14
N SER A 152 -0.47 -3.35 -8.00
CA SER A 152 -0.99 -4.21 -9.07
C SER A 152 -1.51 -3.40 -10.27
N ILE A 153 -2.08 -2.22 -10.03
CA ILE A 153 -2.54 -1.32 -11.10
C ILE A 153 -1.34 -0.69 -11.81
N ILE A 154 -0.34 -0.21 -11.07
CA ILE A 154 0.89 0.35 -11.64
C ILE A 154 1.59 -0.71 -12.50
N GLU A 155 1.68 -1.96 -12.01
CA GLU A 155 2.25 -3.07 -12.78
C GLU A 155 1.45 -3.37 -14.07
N GLN A 156 0.13 -3.23 -14.04
CA GLN A 156 -0.72 -3.37 -15.24
C GLN A 156 -0.51 -2.23 -16.23
N LEU A 157 -0.39 -0.99 -15.75
CA LEU A 157 -0.09 0.17 -16.57
C LEU A 157 1.28 0.04 -17.25
N ASP A 158 2.28 -0.51 -16.56
CA ASP A 158 3.63 -0.72 -17.10
C ASP A 158 3.70 -1.83 -18.16
N LYS A 159 2.81 -2.82 -18.09
CA LYS A 159 2.82 -3.99 -18.99
C LYS A 159 2.02 -3.79 -20.27
N THR A 160 1.12 -2.82 -20.32
CA THR A 160 0.24 -2.62 -21.49
C THR A 160 0.81 -1.54 -22.41
N PRO A 161 1.14 -1.87 -23.68
CA PRO A 161 1.60 -0.86 -24.63
C PRO A 161 0.49 0.15 -24.94
N GLU A 162 0.85 1.42 -25.06
CA GLU A 162 -0.09 2.50 -25.39
C GLU A 162 -0.61 2.35 -26.82
N ARG A 163 -1.83 1.82 -26.95
CA ARG A 163 -2.58 1.71 -28.20
C ARG A 163 -3.85 2.52 -28.05
N ASP A 164 -4.30 3.16 -29.12
CA ASP A 164 -5.51 3.99 -29.10
C ASP A 164 -6.76 3.23 -28.63
N GLU A 165 -6.80 1.91 -28.86
CA GLU A 165 -7.87 1.00 -28.41
C GLU A 165 -7.92 0.83 -26.87
N ASP A 166 -6.80 1.08 -26.18
CA ASP A 166 -6.62 0.81 -24.75
C ASP A 166 -6.71 2.09 -23.90
N ILE A 167 -6.98 3.26 -24.51
CA ILE A 167 -7.02 4.57 -23.82
C ILE A 167 -8.08 4.59 -22.71
N GLU A 168 -9.32 4.20 -22.99
CA GLU A 168 -10.41 4.21 -22.01
C GLU A 168 -10.13 3.27 -20.81
N TRP A 169 -9.51 2.12 -21.09
CA TRP A 169 -9.07 1.18 -20.06
C TRP A 169 -7.94 1.76 -19.20
N ARG A 170 -6.95 2.43 -19.82
CA ARG A 170 -5.85 3.10 -19.14
C ARG A 170 -6.36 4.23 -18.24
N GLU A 171 -7.28 5.06 -18.74
CA GLU A 171 -7.92 6.13 -17.96
C GLU A 171 -8.71 5.57 -16.77
N SER A 172 -9.44 4.47 -16.97
CA SER A 172 -10.16 3.79 -15.88
C SER A 172 -9.22 3.25 -14.80
N LEU A 173 -8.04 2.74 -15.18
CA LEU A 173 -7.02 2.28 -14.23
C LEU A 173 -6.38 3.45 -13.47
N LEU A 174 -6.09 4.57 -14.15
CA LEU A 174 -5.56 5.76 -13.49
C LEU A 174 -6.55 6.36 -12.50
N GLN A 175 -7.83 6.46 -12.88
CA GLN A 175 -8.88 6.89 -11.96
C GLN A 175 -8.97 5.97 -10.75
N ARG A 176 -8.85 4.65 -10.95
CA ARG A 176 -8.88 3.70 -9.85
C ARG A 176 -7.63 3.81 -8.96
N LEU A 177 -6.46 4.11 -9.54
CA LEU A 177 -5.22 4.33 -8.80
C LEU A 177 -5.34 5.56 -7.89
N ASP A 178 -5.83 6.67 -8.43
CA ASP A 178 -6.14 7.92 -7.71
C ASP A 178 -7.03 7.67 -6.49
N GLU A 179 -8.17 6.98 -6.69
CA GLU A 179 -9.07 6.62 -5.58
C GLU A 179 -8.41 5.77 -4.48
N LEU A 180 -7.50 4.87 -4.86
CA LEU A 180 -6.79 4.03 -3.90
C LEU A 180 -5.76 4.84 -3.10
N ILE A 181 -5.08 5.78 -3.76
CA ILE A 181 -4.13 6.70 -3.15
C ILE A 181 -4.87 7.58 -2.14
N ASP A 182 -5.96 8.24 -2.54
CA ASP A 182 -6.78 9.09 -1.67
C ASP A 182 -7.20 8.38 -0.37
N VAL A 183 -7.70 7.15 -0.48
CA VAL A 183 -8.13 6.36 0.69
C VAL A 183 -6.94 5.98 1.57
N ALA A 184 -5.82 5.58 0.96
CA ALA A 184 -4.63 5.20 1.70
C ALA A 184 -3.94 6.40 2.36
N VAL A 185 -3.99 7.60 1.76
CA VAL A 185 -3.47 8.85 2.34
C VAL A 185 -4.12 9.12 3.69
N VAL A 186 -5.45 9.06 3.78
CA VAL A 186 -6.17 9.29 5.04
C VAL A 186 -5.68 8.35 6.14
N MET A 187 -5.52 7.07 5.83
CA MET A 187 -5.07 6.07 6.80
C MET A 187 -3.62 6.28 7.24
N ILE A 188 -2.73 6.63 6.30
CA ILE A 188 -1.32 6.89 6.62
C ILE A 188 -1.14 8.20 7.38
N ASP A 189 -1.92 9.23 7.06
CA ASP A 189 -1.91 10.51 7.78
C ASP A 189 -2.42 10.33 9.23
N ASP A 190 -3.51 9.58 9.42
CA ASP A 190 -4.01 9.23 10.75
C ASP A 190 -2.95 8.42 11.52
N ALA A 191 -2.36 7.40 10.88
CA ALA A 191 -1.30 6.60 11.49
C ALA A 191 -0.10 7.45 11.92
N GLN A 192 0.31 8.42 11.09
CA GLN A 192 1.39 9.35 11.38
C GLN A 192 1.04 10.26 12.57
N GLY A 193 -0.17 10.82 12.62
CA GLY A 193 -0.61 11.66 13.73
C GLY A 193 -0.58 10.91 15.07
N TYR A 194 -1.02 9.66 15.09
CA TYR A 194 -0.94 8.81 16.30
C TYR A 194 0.50 8.41 16.65
N PHE A 195 1.35 8.18 15.66
CA PHE A 195 2.78 7.93 15.90
C PHE A 195 3.44 9.14 16.56
N GLU A 196 3.19 10.35 16.05
CA GLU A 196 3.71 11.59 16.63
C GLU A 196 3.23 11.81 18.06
N GLN A 197 1.95 11.54 18.34
CA GLN A 197 1.41 11.58 19.69
C GLN A 197 2.11 10.59 20.63
N ALA A 198 2.37 9.37 20.16
CA ALA A 198 3.11 8.38 20.94
C ALA A 198 4.57 8.78 21.16
N ALA A 199 5.21 9.32 20.13
CA ALA A 199 6.62 9.73 20.15
C ALA A 199 6.88 10.99 20.98
N ALA A 200 5.86 11.85 21.15
CA ALA A 200 5.92 13.01 22.04
C ALA A 200 6.10 12.63 23.52
N CYS A 201 5.85 11.36 23.87
CA CYS A 201 6.13 10.87 25.21
C CYS A 201 7.63 10.60 25.40
N ASP A 202 8.32 11.52 26.07
CA ASP A 202 9.74 11.36 26.41
C ASP A 202 9.93 10.27 27.48
N LEU A 203 10.29 9.07 27.05
CA LEU A 203 10.60 7.94 27.92
C LEU A 203 11.81 8.20 28.84
N SER A 204 12.71 9.11 28.47
CA SER A 204 13.88 9.47 29.27
C SER A 204 13.57 10.47 30.39
N SER A 205 12.40 11.13 30.30
CA SER A 205 11.92 12.06 31.33
C SER A 205 11.34 11.37 32.57
N VAL A 206 11.12 10.04 32.53
CA VAL A 206 10.58 9.28 33.67
C VAL A 206 11.60 9.29 34.81
N PRO A 207 11.29 9.89 35.98
CA PRO A 207 12.26 10.00 37.06
C PRO A 207 12.65 8.63 37.61
N LYS A 208 13.96 8.43 37.85
CA LYS A 208 14.46 7.19 38.47
C LYS A 208 13.85 6.91 39.85
N SER A 209 13.37 7.93 40.55
CA SER A 209 12.74 7.80 41.86
C SER A 209 11.40 7.05 41.84
N ILE A 210 10.76 6.91 40.67
CA ILE A 210 9.51 6.16 40.50
C ILE A 210 9.70 4.88 39.68
N LEU A 211 10.94 4.55 39.32
CA LEU A 211 11.25 3.31 38.62
C LEU A 211 11.67 2.22 39.63
N GLU A 212 11.21 0.99 39.42
CA GLU A 212 11.80 -0.17 40.08
C GLU A 212 13.23 -0.40 39.56
N ASP A 213 14.14 -0.72 40.51
CA ASP A 213 15.56 -1.03 40.26
C ASP A 213 15.74 -2.23 39.31
#